data_AF-A0A8H6YBQ4-F1
#
_entry.id   AF-A0A8H6YBQ4-F1
#
_cell.length_a   1.000
_cell.length_b   1.000
_cell.length_c   1.000
_cell.angle_alpha   90.00
_cell.angle_beta   90.00
_cell.angle_gamma   90.00
#
_symmetry.space_group_name_H-M   'P 1'
#
loop_
_entity.id
_entity.type
_entity.pdbx_description
1 polymer ?
#
loop_
_entity_poly.entity_id
_entity_poly.type
_entity_poly.pdbx_seq_one_letter_code
_entity_poly.pdbx_strand_id
1 'polypeptide(L)'
;MVAFTQPSGGVIEKVDRFPAVRLHDLAADVEVFLRAIYDSRYEFLTPAVHVSMAINCRSYFIPAPAPIEILAVLGILRLSHKYDIEYLYRRALEHLKVDEWYGQTYDVPAADHILDLDLQATPALTSLSIIHAAMEVGAQWLLPRAYCWAATLPIEELLLFHGGEMEPYVQKCLRARETFL
;
A
#
# COMPACT_ATOMS: atom_id res chain seq x y z
N MET A 1 -2.22 -14.83 -15.14
CA MET A 1 -2.11 -13.98 -16.34
C MET A 1 -2.82 -12.68 -16.01
N VAL A 2 -2.11 -11.54 -15.99
CA VAL A 2 -2.71 -10.23 -15.67
C VAL A 2 -3.28 -9.64 -16.95
N ALA A 3 -4.52 -9.16 -16.90
CA ALA A 3 -5.17 -8.51 -18.04
C ALA A 3 -5.50 -7.06 -17.67
N PHE A 4 -5.06 -6.13 -18.53
CA PHE A 4 -5.39 -4.72 -18.40
C PHE A 4 -6.54 -4.41 -19.36
N THR A 5 -7.72 -4.10 -18.81
CA THR A 5 -8.89 -3.75 -19.62
C THR A 5 -8.61 -2.47 -20.40
N GLN A 6 -8.83 -2.51 -21.71
CA GLN A 6 -8.75 -1.33 -22.59
C GLN A 6 -10.17 -0.90 -22.97
N PRO A 7 -10.44 0.40 -23.11
CA PRO A 7 -11.73 0.88 -23.55
C PRO A 7 -12.07 0.32 -24.94
N SER A 8 -13.26 -0.26 -25.07
CA SER A 8 -13.75 -0.87 -26.31
C SER A 8 -13.97 0.21 -27.38
N GLY A 9 -13.22 0.16 -28.48
CA GLY A 9 -13.43 1.02 -29.66
C GLY A 9 -12.38 2.12 -29.88
N GLY A 10 -11.32 2.19 -29.07
CA GLY A 10 -10.19 3.08 -29.32
C GLY A 10 -9.18 2.53 -30.33
N VAL A 11 -8.53 3.42 -31.09
CA VAL A 11 -7.30 3.07 -31.82
C VAL A 11 -6.26 2.64 -30.78
N ILE A 12 -5.78 1.39 -30.87
CA ILE A 12 -4.71 0.91 -30.00
C ILE A 12 -3.45 1.70 -30.33
N GLU A 13 -3.05 2.59 -29.43
CA GLU A 13 -1.80 3.31 -29.52
C GLU A 13 -0.65 2.29 -29.59
N LYS A 14 0.32 2.54 -30.46
CA LYS A 14 1.51 1.70 -30.58
C LYS A 14 2.75 2.51 -30.26
N VAL A 15 3.58 1.99 -29.36
CA VAL A 15 4.92 2.50 -29.06
C VAL A 15 5.91 1.43 -29.54
N ASP A 16 6.84 1.81 -30.42
CA ASP A 16 7.83 0.89 -31.02
C ASP A 16 7.24 -0.39 -31.64
N ARG A 17 6.08 -0.26 -32.29
CA ARG A 17 5.29 -1.35 -32.90
C ARG A 17 4.60 -2.28 -31.90
N PHE A 18 4.74 -2.06 -30.60
CA PHE A 18 4.02 -2.80 -29.55
C PHE A 18 2.77 -2.04 -29.12
N PRO A 19 1.66 -2.74 -28.78
CA PRO A 19 0.48 -2.07 -28.24
C PRO A 19 0.82 -1.42 -26.90
N ALA A 20 0.55 -0.12 -26.78
CA ALA A 20 0.69 0.60 -25.54
C ALA A 20 -0.55 0.37 -24.66
N VAL A 21 -0.32 0.13 -23.37
CA VAL A 21 -1.37 -0.03 -22.36
C VAL A 21 -1.33 1.20 -21.48
N ARG A 22 -2.41 1.99 -21.48
CA ARG A 22 -2.56 3.11 -20.57
C ARG A 22 -3.10 2.63 -19.23
N LEU A 23 -2.36 2.90 -18.16
CA LEU A 23 -2.81 2.69 -16.79
C LEU A 23 -3.26 4.05 -16.22
N HIS A 24 -4.39 4.06 -15.52
CA HIS A 24 -4.94 5.26 -14.88
C HIS A 24 -4.58 5.35 -13.39
N ASP A 25 -3.77 4.41 -12.92
CA ASP A 25 -3.34 4.29 -11.55
C ASP A 25 -2.13 5.18 -11.27
N LEU A 26 -1.88 5.45 -9.99
CA LEU A 26 -0.72 6.21 -9.56
C LEU A 26 0.56 5.49 -9.98
N ALA A 27 1.51 6.22 -10.57
CA ALA A 27 2.76 5.65 -11.05
C ALA A 27 3.52 4.91 -9.93
N ALA A 28 3.52 5.47 -8.71
CA ALA A 28 4.13 4.84 -7.53
C ALA A 28 3.50 3.49 -7.19
N ASP A 29 2.17 3.38 -7.22
CA ASP A 29 1.45 2.13 -6.97
C ASP A 29 1.75 1.09 -8.05
N VAL A 30 1.71 1.51 -9.33
CA VAL A 30 1.98 0.65 -10.48
C VAL A 30 3.40 0.08 -10.40
N GLU A 31 4.38 0.90 -10.05
CA GLU A 31 5.77 0.45 -9.94
C GLU A 31 5.92 -0.67 -8.90
N VAL A 32 5.45 -0.46 -7.67
CA VAL A 32 5.57 -1.46 -6.60
C VAL A 32 4.77 -2.72 -6.90
N PHE A 33 3.62 -2.57 -7.55
CA PHE A 33 2.77 -3.69 -7.97
C PHE A 33 3.41 -4.53 -9.08
N LEU A 34 3.95 -3.89 -10.13
CA LEU A 34 4.66 -4.62 -11.19
C LEU A 34 5.90 -5.31 -10.65
N ARG A 35 6.66 -4.66 -9.75
CA ARG A 35 7.77 -5.30 -9.04
C ARG A 35 7.30 -6.54 -8.27
N ALA A 36 6.18 -6.46 -7.55
CA ALA A 36 5.61 -7.58 -6.81
C ALA A 36 5.11 -8.73 -7.72
N ILE A 37 4.56 -8.43 -8.91
CA ILE A 37 4.15 -9.45 -9.89
C ILE A 37 5.34 -10.16 -10.52
N TYR A 38 6.35 -9.40 -10.94
CA TYR A 38 7.53 -9.92 -11.64
C TYR A 38 8.59 -10.50 -10.69
N ASP A 39 8.37 -10.39 -9.39
CA ASP A 39 9.13 -11.11 -8.37
C ASP A 39 8.80 -12.61 -8.45
N SER A 40 9.45 -13.28 -9.41
CA SER A 40 9.20 -14.66 -9.82
C SER A 40 9.67 -15.72 -8.83
N ARG A 41 9.96 -15.37 -7.58
CA ARG A 41 10.38 -16.32 -6.53
C ARG A 41 9.23 -16.79 -5.66
N TYR A 42 8.05 -17.00 -6.25
CA TYR A 42 7.01 -17.85 -5.66
C TYR A 42 7.39 -19.33 -5.82
N GLU A 43 8.60 -19.71 -5.37
CA GLU A 43 8.87 -21.12 -5.15
C GLU A 43 8.12 -21.52 -3.89
N PHE A 44 7.23 -22.49 -4.06
CA PHE A 44 6.69 -23.34 -3.01
C PHE A 44 7.77 -23.62 -1.95
N LEU A 45 7.79 -22.82 -0.87
CA LEU A 45 8.55 -23.14 0.33
C LEU A 45 7.82 -24.29 1.01
N THR A 46 7.97 -25.49 0.44
CA THR A 46 7.86 -26.72 1.20
C THR A 46 8.98 -26.71 2.25
N PRO A 47 8.73 -27.08 3.51
CA PRO A 47 9.68 -26.83 4.61
C PRO A 47 11.00 -27.64 4.57
N ALA A 48 11.35 -28.31 3.47
CA ALA A 48 12.30 -29.42 3.52
C ALA A 48 13.60 -29.28 2.73
N VAL A 49 13.78 -28.30 1.82
CA VAL A 49 14.99 -28.27 0.99
C VAL A 49 15.55 -26.87 0.76
N HIS A 50 16.84 -26.71 1.06
CA HIS A 50 17.76 -25.61 0.71
C HIS A 50 17.92 -24.41 1.66
N VAL A 51 18.54 -24.67 2.82
CA VAL A 51 19.06 -23.62 3.74
C VAL A 51 20.42 -23.03 3.28
N SER A 52 21.00 -23.44 2.15
CA SER A 52 22.40 -23.09 1.82
C SER A 52 22.64 -22.19 0.59
N MET A 53 21.59 -21.69 -0.08
CA MET A 53 21.77 -20.91 -1.32
C MET A 53 20.87 -19.66 -1.42
N ALA A 54 20.41 -19.14 -0.28
CA ALA A 54 19.45 -18.04 -0.18
C ALA A 54 20.07 -16.66 0.16
N ILE A 55 21.38 -16.46 -0.02
CA ILE A 55 22.05 -15.23 0.41
C ILE A 55 21.92 -14.07 -0.60
N ASN A 56 21.44 -14.30 -1.83
CA ASN A 56 21.28 -13.22 -2.82
C ASN A 56 19.93 -13.22 -3.56
N CYS A 57 18.95 -13.97 -3.05
CA CYS A 57 17.62 -13.99 -3.62
C CYS A 57 16.73 -12.90 -3.00
N ARG A 58 16.96 -11.62 -3.32
CA ARG A 58 16.07 -10.52 -2.94
C ARG A 58 14.71 -10.67 -3.63
N SER A 59 13.74 -11.28 -2.93
CA SER A 59 12.32 -11.14 -3.26
C SER A 59 11.90 -9.74 -2.85
N TYR A 60 11.21 -9.03 -3.73
CA TYR A 60 10.69 -7.68 -3.51
C TYR A 60 9.53 -7.70 -2.51
N PHE A 61 8.61 -8.66 -2.63
CA PHE A 61 7.40 -8.71 -1.80
C PHE A 61 7.38 -9.97 -0.92
N ILE A 62 8.27 -9.96 0.08
CA ILE A 62 8.45 -11.04 1.06
C ILE A 62 7.17 -11.17 1.93
N PRO A 63 6.75 -12.39 2.33
CA PRO A 63 5.61 -12.57 3.24
C PRO A 63 5.78 -11.84 4.58
N ALA A 64 4.67 -11.44 5.19
CA ALA A 64 4.66 -10.89 6.55
C ALA A 64 5.28 -11.90 7.54
N PRO A 65 6.01 -11.45 8.57
CA PRO A 65 6.19 -10.06 9.03
C PRO A 65 7.45 -9.38 8.46
N ALA A 66 7.94 -9.78 7.28
CA ALA A 66 9.12 -9.13 6.72
C ALA A 66 8.90 -7.62 6.52
N PRO A 67 9.89 -6.77 6.81
CA PRO A 67 9.73 -5.32 6.70
C PRO A 67 9.54 -4.90 5.25
N ILE A 68 8.53 -4.07 5.02
CA ILE A 68 8.22 -3.44 3.73
C ILE A 68 7.60 -2.09 3.98
N GLU A 69 7.83 -1.10 3.13
CA GLU A 69 7.18 0.20 3.26
C GLU A 69 5.64 0.09 3.18
N ILE A 70 4.94 0.71 4.14
CA ILE A 70 3.49 0.67 4.22
C ILE A 70 2.81 1.19 2.96
N LEU A 71 3.29 2.29 2.37
CA LEU A 71 2.73 2.84 1.13
C LEU A 71 2.85 1.85 -0.03
N ALA A 72 3.96 1.10 -0.10
CA ALA A 72 4.11 0.03 -1.07
C ALA A 72 3.10 -1.10 -0.85
N VAL A 73 2.85 -1.51 0.42
CA VAL A 73 1.81 -2.50 0.76
C VAL A 73 0.43 -2.02 0.33
N LEU A 74 0.09 -0.76 0.57
CA LEU A 74 -1.20 -0.19 0.18
C LEU A 74 -1.38 -0.11 -1.34
N GLY A 75 -0.33 0.27 -2.08
CA GLY A 75 -0.36 0.26 -3.55
C GLY A 75 -0.54 -1.14 -4.12
N ILE A 76 0.19 -2.12 -3.58
CA ILE A 76 0.01 -3.55 -3.93
C ILE A 76 -1.40 -4.01 -3.58
N LEU A 77 -1.94 -3.65 -2.41
CA LEU A 77 -3.29 -4.03 -1.99
C LEU A 77 -4.37 -3.49 -2.96
N ARG A 78 -4.33 -2.19 -3.29
CA ARG A 78 -5.28 -1.55 -4.22
C ARG A 78 -5.24 -2.21 -5.59
N LEU A 79 -4.06 -2.33 -6.19
CA LEU A 79 -3.92 -2.86 -7.54
C LEU A 79 -4.17 -4.37 -7.62
N SER A 80 -3.78 -5.14 -6.60
CA SER A 80 -4.12 -6.57 -6.55
C SER A 80 -5.62 -6.82 -6.39
N HIS A 81 -6.34 -5.97 -5.67
CA HIS A 81 -7.81 -6.00 -5.62
C HIS A 81 -8.42 -5.61 -6.98
N LYS A 82 -7.95 -4.52 -7.59
CA LYS A 82 -8.46 -4.00 -8.87
C LYS A 82 -8.25 -4.97 -10.04
N TYR A 83 -7.09 -5.63 -10.10
CA TYR A 83 -6.71 -6.56 -11.17
C TYR A 83 -6.91 -8.04 -10.79
N ASP A 84 -7.61 -8.31 -9.69
CA ASP A 84 -7.97 -9.66 -9.22
C ASP A 84 -6.77 -10.62 -9.09
N ILE A 85 -5.69 -10.13 -8.48
CA ILE A 85 -4.48 -10.91 -8.17
C ILE A 85 -4.54 -11.39 -6.72
N GLU A 86 -5.31 -12.45 -6.51
CA GLU A 86 -5.66 -12.93 -5.17
C GLU A 86 -4.47 -13.21 -4.25
N TYR A 87 -3.37 -13.78 -4.75
CA TYR A 87 -2.22 -14.12 -3.91
C TYR A 87 -1.49 -12.87 -3.37
N LEU A 88 -1.37 -11.81 -4.18
CA LEU A 88 -0.80 -10.53 -3.75
C LEU A 88 -1.74 -9.83 -2.79
N TYR A 89 -3.04 -9.88 -3.07
CA TYR A 89 -4.08 -9.30 -2.23
C TYR A 89 -4.04 -9.87 -0.82
N ARG A 90 -4.04 -11.22 -0.69
CA ARG A 90 -3.95 -11.90 0.61
C ARG A 90 -2.67 -11.53 1.36
N ARG A 91 -1.53 -11.52 0.67
CA ARG A 91 -0.23 -11.18 1.27
C ARG A 91 -0.18 -9.72 1.74
N ALA A 92 -0.73 -8.79 0.98
CA ALA A 92 -0.83 -7.40 1.39
C ALA A 92 -1.71 -7.23 2.63
N LEU A 93 -2.84 -7.96 2.71
CA LEU A 93 -3.66 -7.99 3.93
C LEU A 93 -2.91 -8.60 5.13
N GLU A 94 -2.08 -9.63 4.92
CA GLU A 94 -1.26 -10.22 5.99
C GLU A 94 -0.26 -9.21 6.56
N HIS A 95 0.38 -8.41 5.71
CA HIS A 95 1.24 -7.31 6.17
C HIS A 95 0.48 -6.29 7.03
N LEU A 96 -0.77 -5.96 6.68
CA LEU A 96 -1.59 -5.02 7.45
C LEU A 96 -2.14 -5.59 8.77
N LYS A 97 -2.11 -6.91 8.96
CA LYS A 97 -2.50 -7.54 10.24
C LYS A 97 -1.42 -7.40 11.31
N VAL A 98 -0.18 -7.14 10.92
CA VAL A 98 0.95 -7.07 11.85
C VAL A 98 0.76 -5.87 12.78
N ASP A 99 0.80 -6.12 14.09
CA ASP A 99 0.57 -5.09 15.11
C ASP A 99 1.62 -3.96 15.10
N GLU A 100 2.78 -4.22 14.48
CA GLU A 100 3.94 -3.33 14.41
C GLU A 100 3.63 -1.99 13.77
N TRP A 101 2.66 -1.91 12.85
CA TRP A 101 2.26 -0.66 12.18
C TRP A 101 1.68 0.39 13.12
N TYR A 102 1.13 -0.03 14.26
CA TYR A 102 0.32 0.80 15.14
C TYR A 102 1.01 1.16 16.46
N GLY A 103 2.22 0.65 16.70
CA GLY A 103 2.91 0.74 17.98
C GLY A 103 4.34 1.24 17.92
N GLN A 104 4.97 1.26 16.74
CA GLN A 104 6.27 1.90 16.60
C GLN A 104 6.05 3.41 16.40
N THR A 105 6.20 4.17 17.48
CA THR A 105 6.71 5.55 17.35
C THR A 105 7.95 5.46 16.49
N TYR A 106 7.84 5.87 15.23
CA TYR A 106 8.97 5.86 14.32
C TYR A 106 10.04 6.81 14.89
N ASP A 107 11.05 6.26 15.57
CA ASP A 107 12.39 6.86 15.50
C ASP A 107 12.86 6.59 14.08
N VAL A 108 12.38 7.41 13.11
CA VAL A 108 12.87 7.35 11.73
C VAL A 108 14.36 7.72 11.81
N PRO A 109 15.31 6.79 11.58
CA PRO A 109 16.69 7.19 11.43
C PRO A 109 16.73 8.07 10.18
N ALA A 110 17.26 9.29 10.31
CA ALA A 110 17.46 10.20 9.18
C ALA A 110 18.29 9.48 8.10
N ALA A 111 17.62 8.86 7.14
CA ALA A 111 18.26 8.17 6.03
C ALA A 111 18.35 9.15 4.87
N ASP A 112 19.56 9.68 4.68
CA ASP A 112 19.97 10.59 3.61
C ASP A 112 19.94 9.93 2.22
N HIS A 113 18.79 9.45 1.75
CA HIS A 113 18.65 8.97 0.38
C HIS A 113 17.54 9.70 -0.37
N ILE A 114 17.97 10.84 -0.92
CA ILE A 114 17.42 11.62 -2.01
C ILE A 114 17.02 10.69 -3.17
N LEU A 115 15.73 10.66 -3.53
CA LEU A 115 15.21 10.50 -4.90
C LEU A 115 13.73 10.95 -4.95
N ASP A 116 13.52 12.21 -5.35
CA ASP A 116 12.42 12.76 -6.16
C ASP A 116 10.96 12.29 -5.95
N LEU A 117 10.36 12.72 -4.84
CA LEU A 117 9.10 13.51 -4.71
C LEU A 117 8.75 13.54 -3.23
N ASP A 118 8.93 14.72 -2.63
CA ASP A 118 9.20 14.98 -1.21
C ASP A 118 7.96 14.89 -0.29
N LEU A 119 7.26 13.75 -0.31
CA LEU A 119 6.23 13.42 0.67
C LEU A 119 6.80 12.35 1.60
N GLN A 120 7.63 12.77 2.56
CA GLN A 120 7.92 11.88 3.69
C GLN A 120 6.60 11.44 4.31
N ALA A 121 6.37 10.14 4.38
CA ALA A 121 5.13 9.58 4.89
C ALA A 121 4.95 9.98 6.36
N THR A 122 4.12 10.99 6.61
CA THR A 122 3.77 11.37 7.97
C THR A 122 2.87 10.28 8.59
N PRO A 123 2.83 10.15 9.93
CA PRO A 123 1.89 9.25 10.58
C PRO A 123 0.44 9.52 10.17
N ALA A 124 0.07 10.80 10.00
CA ALA A 124 -1.24 11.20 9.49
C ALA A 124 -1.50 10.71 8.07
N LEU A 125 -0.57 10.95 7.14
CA LEU A 125 -0.69 10.45 5.77
C LEU A 125 -0.84 8.93 5.74
N THR A 126 -0.02 8.23 6.52
CA THR A 126 -0.03 6.78 6.58
C THR A 126 -1.37 6.26 7.08
N SER A 127 -1.86 6.79 8.20
CA SER A 127 -3.14 6.37 8.79
C SER A 127 -4.32 6.64 7.85
N LEU A 128 -4.37 7.83 7.25
CA LEU A 128 -5.42 8.20 6.29
C LEU A 128 -5.34 7.35 5.02
N SER A 129 -4.14 7.03 4.54
CA SER A 129 -3.92 6.13 3.40
C SER A 129 -4.42 4.72 3.69
N ILE A 130 -4.21 4.21 4.92
CA ILE A 130 -4.74 2.91 5.35
C ILE A 130 -6.27 2.94 5.36
N ILE A 131 -6.89 4.00 5.92
CA ILE A 131 -8.35 4.16 5.94
C ILE A 131 -8.90 4.17 4.51
N HIS A 132 -8.31 4.96 3.62
CA HIS A 132 -8.72 5.07 2.23
C HIS A 132 -8.61 3.71 1.51
N ALA A 133 -7.45 3.06 1.59
CA ALA A 133 -7.23 1.76 0.98
C ALA A 133 -8.18 0.68 1.53
N ALA A 134 -8.41 0.66 2.85
CA ALA A 134 -9.34 -0.27 3.49
C ALA A 134 -10.79 -0.07 3.04
N MET A 135 -11.21 1.20 2.85
CA MET A 135 -12.51 1.51 2.26
C MET A 135 -12.60 1.05 0.80
N GLU A 136 -11.56 1.33 0.01
CA GLU A 136 -11.49 1.00 -1.42
C GLU A 136 -11.56 -0.50 -1.69
N VAL A 137 -10.87 -1.32 -0.90
CA VAL A 137 -10.85 -2.79 -1.07
C VAL A 137 -11.89 -3.52 -0.20
N GLY A 138 -12.72 -2.79 0.55
CA GLY A 138 -13.74 -3.37 1.42
C GLY A 138 -13.19 -4.11 2.64
N ALA A 139 -11.96 -3.84 3.08
CA ALA A 139 -11.35 -4.41 4.28
C ALA A 139 -11.87 -3.74 5.57
N GLN A 140 -13.18 -3.85 5.82
CA GLN A 140 -13.87 -3.17 6.92
C GLN A 140 -13.31 -3.52 8.31
N TRP A 141 -12.74 -4.72 8.48
CA TRP A 141 -12.13 -5.16 9.73
C TRP A 141 -10.91 -4.31 10.13
N LEU A 142 -10.26 -3.63 9.18
CA LEU A 142 -9.11 -2.76 9.44
C LEU A 142 -9.51 -1.36 9.90
N LEU A 143 -10.72 -0.92 9.53
CA LEU A 143 -11.19 0.45 9.75
C LEU A 143 -11.22 0.86 11.22
N PRO A 144 -11.80 0.08 12.17
CA PRO A 144 -11.86 0.50 13.57
C PRO A 144 -10.47 0.84 14.12
N ARG A 145 -9.47 0.01 13.81
CA ARG A 145 -8.10 0.21 14.26
C ARG A 145 -7.44 1.42 13.62
N ALA A 146 -7.58 1.58 12.31
CA ALA A 146 -7.04 2.72 11.59
C ALA A 146 -7.66 4.05 12.07
N TYR A 147 -8.98 4.08 12.31
CA TYR A 147 -9.66 5.24 12.91
C TYR A 147 -9.16 5.55 14.33
N CYS A 148 -9.02 4.54 15.18
CA CYS A 148 -8.47 4.73 16.52
C CYS A 148 -7.06 5.32 16.48
N TRP A 149 -6.19 4.83 15.59
CA TRP A 149 -4.84 5.37 15.43
C TRP A 149 -4.84 6.80 14.86
N ALA A 150 -5.67 7.08 13.84
CA ALA A 150 -5.83 8.44 13.35
C ALA A 150 -6.28 9.41 14.46
N ALA A 151 -7.15 8.97 15.36
CA ALA A 151 -7.65 9.80 16.46
C ALA A 151 -6.58 10.16 17.50
N THR A 152 -5.46 9.41 17.58
CA THR A 152 -4.34 9.73 18.48
C THR A 152 -3.37 10.77 17.89
N LEU A 153 -3.51 11.13 16.62
CA LEU A 153 -2.60 12.06 15.94
C LEU A 153 -2.95 13.54 16.22
N PRO A 154 -1.96 14.46 16.15
CA PRO A 154 -2.23 15.90 16.23
C PRO A 154 -3.22 16.34 15.15
N ILE A 155 -4.15 17.23 15.51
CA ILE A 155 -5.21 17.66 14.57
C ILE A 155 -4.60 18.45 13.40
N GLU A 156 -3.53 19.18 13.67
CA GLU A 156 -2.77 19.96 12.71
C GLU A 156 -2.24 19.07 11.58
N GLU A 157 -1.71 17.88 11.92
CA GLU A 157 -1.22 16.92 10.93
C GLU A 157 -2.33 16.34 10.06
N LEU A 158 -3.51 16.10 10.65
CA LEU A 158 -4.68 15.61 9.91
C LEU A 158 -5.23 16.67 8.95
N LEU A 159 -5.16 17.96 9.31
CA LEU A 159 -5.69 19.06 8.51
C LEU A 159 -4.76 19.47 7.35
N LEU A 160 -3.45 19.29 7.50
CA LEU A 160 -2.46 19.65 6.47
C LEU A 160 -2.65 18.88 5.16
N PHE A 161 -3.28 17.71 5.20
CA PHE A 161 -3.39 16.83 4.04
C PHE A 161 -4.56 17.14 3.10
N HIS A 162 -5.51 17.99 3.51
CA HIS A 162 -6.84 18.05 2.87
C HIS A 162 -7.15 19.30 2.05
N GLY A 163 -6.18 20.17 1.75
CA GLY A 163 -6.38 21.29 0.81
C GLY A 163 -7.56 22.23 1.12
N GLY A 164 -8.11 22.18 2.33
CA GLY A 164 -9.29 22.93 2.77
C GLY A 164 -10.64 22.18 2.73
N GLU A 165 -10.76 21.06 2.00
CA GLU A 165 -12.01 20.26 1.96
C GLU A 165 -11.89 19.01 2.84
N MET A 166 -12.59 19.02 3.97
CA MET A 166 -12.52 17.94 4.95
C MET A 166 -13.34 16.72 4.49
N GLU A 167 -12.63 15.65 4.12
CA GLU A 167 -13.28 14.41 3.68
C GLU A 167 -14.14 13.75 4.79
N PRO A 168 -15.20 13.01 4.42
CA PRO A 168 -16.13 12.41 5.39
C PRO A 168 -15.47 11.49 6.42
N TYR A 169 -14.36 10.83 6.08
CA TYR A 169 -13.62 10.00 7.03
C TYR A 169 -12.82 10.82 8.05
N VAL A 170 -12.27 11.97 7.66
CA VAL A 170 -11.57 12.87 8.61
C VAL A 170 -12.57 13.37 9.66
N GLN A 171 -13.78 13.74 9.23
CA GLN A 171 -14.86 14.11 10.15
C GLN A 171 -15.21 12.97 11.13
N LYS A 172 -15.19 11.72 10.68
CA LYS A 172 -15.40 10.55 11.56
C LYS A 172 -14.26 10.39 12.56
N CYS A 173 -13.00 10.58 12.15
CA CYS A 173 -11.85 10.57 13.06
C CYS A 173 -12.00 11.63 14.16
N LEU A 174 -12.39 12.86 13.79
CA LEU A 174 -12.58 13.97 14.73
C LEU A 174 -13.71 13.68 15.74
N ARG A 175 -14.85 13.17 15.29
CA ARG A 175 -15.96 12.77 16.18
C ARG A 175 -15.57 11.63 17.12
N ALA A 176 -14.81 10.65 16.62
CA ALA A 176 -14.31 9.57 17.47
C ALA A 176 -13.42 10.14 18.59
N ARG A 177 -12.52 11.07 18.26
CA ARG A 177 -11.66 11.74 19.24
C ARG A 177 -12.44 12.46 20.33
N GLU A 178 -13.51 13.17 20.00
CA GLU A 178 -14.40 13.84 20.97
C GLU A 178 -15.09 12.86 21.94
N THR A 179 -15.22 11.58 21.57
CA THR A 179 -15.85 10.56 22.43
C THR A 179 -14.87 9.94 23.43
N PHE A 180 -13.55 10.01 23.15
CA PHE A 180 -12.51 9.37 23.96
C PHE A 180 -11.72 10.33 24.86
N LEU A 181 -11.88 11.65 24.70
CA LEU A 181 -11.31 12.69 25.57
C LEU A 181 -12.37 13.22 26.55
#